data_AF-A0A350IKK6-F1
#
_entry.id   AF-A0A350IKK6-F1
#
_cell.length_a   1.000
_cell.length_b   1.000
_cell.length_c   1.000
_cell.angle_alpha   90.00
_cell.angle_beta   90.00
_cell.angle_gamma   90.00
#
_symmetry.space_group_name_H-M   'P 1'
#
loop_
_entity.id
_entity.type
_entity.pdbx_description
1 polymer ?
#
loop_
_entity_poly.entity_id
_entity_poly.type
_entity_poly.pdbx_seq_one_letter_code
_entity_poly.pdbx_strand_id
1 'polypeptide(L)' 'AANRGENILVVFINNGVYGMTSGQMAPTTLPGMVTTTSPYGRDVKTQGYPFKISDLLA' A
#
# COMPACT_ATOMS: atom_id res chain seq x y z
N ALA A 1 2.25 9.08 15.60
CA ALA A 1 1.51 8.19 16.49
C ALA A 1 2.40 7.05 16.97
N ALA A 2 2.82 6.11 16.09
CA ALA A 2 3.72 5.00 16.44
C ALA A 2 5.01 5.45 17.17
N ASN A 3 5.84 6.30 16.55
CA ASN A 3 7.08 6.81 17.18
C ASN A 3 6.87 7.65 18.46
N ARG A 4 5.64 8.11 18.74
CA ARG A 4 5.31 8.86 19.96
C ARG A 4 4.90 7.94 21.12
N GLY A 5 4.73 6.64 20.88
CA GLY A 5 4.31 5.68 21.91
C GLY A 5 2.88 5.91 22.41
N GLU A 6 1.99 6.44 21.57
CA GLU A 6 0.60 6.67 21.95
C GLU A 6 -0.11 5.33 22.20
N ASN A 7 -0.90 5.26 23.27
CA ASN A 7 -1.72 4.08 23.57
C ASN A 7 -2.94 4.02 22.65
N ILE A 8 -2.72 3.56 21.42
CA ILE A 8 -3.75 3.45 20.38
C ILE A 8 -3.71 2.06 19.73
N LEU A 9 -4.89 1.57 19.33
CA LEU A 9 -5.01 0.42 18.44
C LEU A 9 -5.11 0.91 17.00
N VAL A 10 -4.24 0.39 16.12
CA VAL A 10 -4.31 0.65 14.68
C VAL A 10 -4.77 -0.61 13.97
N VAL A 11 -5.93 -0.56 13.32
CA VAL A 11 -6.42 -1.63 12.44
C VAL A 11 -6.19 -1.20 11.00
N PHE A 12 -5.24 -1.84 10.32
CA PHE A 12 -4.91 -1.54 8.93
C PHE A 12 -5.57 -2.53 7.98
N ILE A 13 -6.56 -2.07 7.20
CA ILE A 13 -7.23 -2.89 6.19
C ILE A 13 -6.51 -2.71 4.85
N ASN A 14 -5.72 -3.71 4.47
CA ASN A 14 -4.94 -3.68 3.23
C ASN A 14 -5.61 -4.48 2.11
N ASN A 15 -6.22 -3.78 1.15
CA ASN A 15 -6.79 -4.37 -0.07
C ASN A 15 -5.90 -4.17 -1.31
N GLY A 16 -4.71 -3.58 -1.15
CA GLY A 16 -3.76 -3.37 -2.23
C GLY A 16 -4.11 -2.27 -3.23
N VAL A 17 -5.18 -1.50 -3.04
CA VAL A 17 -5.61 -0.41 -3.96
C VAL A 17 -6.32 0.72 -3.21
N TYR A 18 -6.43 1.90 -3.83
CA TYR A 18 -7.34 2.93 -3.32
C TYR A 18 -8.78 2.62 -3.75
N GLY A 19 -9.48 1.83 -2.92
CA GLY A 19 -10.83 1.34 -3.22
C GLY A 19 -11.87 2.44 -3.46
N MET A 20 -11.76 3.57 -2.75
CA MET A 20 -12.71 4.69 -2.86
C MET A 20 -12.50 5.55 -4.11
N THR A 21 -11.34 5.49 -4.76
CA THR A 21 -11.01 6.27 -5.97
C THR A 21 -11.00 5.39 -7.22
N SER A 22 -11.88 4.39 -7.25
CA SER A 22 -12.01 3.44 -8.35
C SER A 22 -10.77 2.55 -8.54
N GLY A 23 -10.09 2.14 -7.47
CA GLY A 23 -9.05 1.12 -7.53
C GLY A 23 -7.73 1.61 -8.14
N GLN A 24 -7.31 2.83 -7.82
CA GLN A 24 -5.99 3.34 -8.18
C GLN A 24 -4.87 2.58 -7.43
N MET A 25 -3.65 2.63 -7.95
CA MET A 25 -2.48 2.04 -7.31
C MET A 25 -2.25 2.58 -5.90
N ALA A 26 -2.12 1.67 -4.94
CA ALA A 26 -1.73 1.94 -3.57
C ALA A 26 -0.24 1.57 -3.32
N PRO A 27 0.36 2.01 -2.20
CA PRO A 27 1.73 1.67 -1.84
C PRO A 27 1.94 0.18 -1.51
N THR A 28 0.85 -0.54 -1.28
CA THR A 28 0.83 -1.99 -1.01
C THR A 28 0.42 -2.82 -2.23
N THR A 29 0.17 -2.19 -3.38
CA THR A 29 -0.15 -2.89 -4.65
C THR A 29 0.99 -3.84 -5.02
N LEU A 30 0.65 -5.08 -5.34
CA LEU A 30 1.65 -6.11 -5.66
C LEU A 30 2.30 -5.87 -7.04
N PRO A 31 3.55 -6.32 -7.24
CA PRO A 31 4.19 -6.33 -8.57
C PRO A 31 3.30 -6.99 -9.62
N GLY A 32 3.15 -6.36 -10.78
CA GLY A 32 2.29 -6.85 -11.86
C GLY A 32 0.77 -6.72 -11.63
N MET A 33 0.31 -6.27 -10.45
CA MET A 33 -1.11 -6.07 -10.19
C MET A 33 -1.64 -4.87 -10.97
N VAL A 34 -2.61 -5.13 -11.85
CA VAL A 34 -3.28 -4.11 -12.67
C VAL A 34 -4.22 -3.28 -11.80
N THR A 35 -4.14 -1.96 -11.97
CA THR A 35 -4.99 -0.98 -11.29
C THR A 35 -5.41 0.10 -12.27
N THR A 36 -6.36 0.95 -11.90
CA THR A 36 -6.90 2.00 -12.79
C THR A 36 -5.83 2.99 -13.24
N THR A 37 -4.81 3.24 -12.42
CA THR A 37 -3.66 4.11 -12.74
C THR A 37 -2.42 3.33 -13.18
N SER A 38 -2.49 2.00 -13.25
CA SER A 38 -1.41 1.16 -13.77
C SER A 38 -2.00 0.02 -14.59
N PRO A 39 -2.42 0.32 -15.84
CA PRO A 39 -3.10 -0.64 -16.71
C PRO A 39 -2.22 -1.82 -17.11
N TYR A 40 -0.89 -1.65 -17.07
CA TYR A 40 0.08 -2.70 -17.35
C TYR A 40 0.63 -3.39 -16.09
N GLY A 41 0.01 -3.13 -14.93
CA GLY A 41 0.46 -3.64 -13.64
C GLY A 41 1.53 -2.77 -12.98
N ARG A 42 1.82 -3.05 -11.70
CA ARG A 42 2.92 -2.38 -10.98
C ARG A 42 4.28 -2.78 -11.54
N ASP A 43 5.06 -1.83 -12.01
CA ASP A 43 6.46 -2.03 -12.38
C ASP A 43 7.38 -1.62 -11.22
N VAL A 44 8.08 -2.61 -10.65
CA VAL A 44 8.97 -2.40 -9.51
C VAL A 44 10.18 -1.52 -9.83
N LYS A 45 10.56 -1.38 -11.11
CA LYS A 45 11.71 -0.56 -11.50
C LYS A 45 11.39 0.94 -11.42
N THR A 46 10.15 1.31 -11.72
CA THR A 46 9.70 2.71 -11.75
C THR A 46 8.93 3.09 -10.49
N GLN A 47 8.17 2.16 -9.93
CA GLN A 47 7.27 2.41 -8.78
C GLN A 47 7.79 1.79 -7.47
N GLY A 48 8.83 0.96 -7.52
CA GLY A 48 9.42 0.28 -6.37
C GLY A 48 8.66 -0.98 -5.92
N TYR A 49 9.11 -1.60 -4.83
CA TYR A 49 8.41 -2.74 -4.20
C TYR A 49 7.27 -2.28 -3.29
N PRO A 50 6.22 -3.09 -3.08
CA PRO A 50 5.15 -2.76 -2.13
C PRO A 50 5.69 -2.61 -0.71
N PHE A 51 5.13 -1.66 0.04
CA PHE A 51 5.49 -1.49 1.45
C PHE A 51 4.91 -2.60 2.31
N LYS A 52 5.78 -3.20 3.12
CA LYS A 52 5.39 -4.08 4.22
C LYS A 52 5.14 -3.22 5.45
N ILE A 53 3.90 -2.75 5.58
CA ILE A 53 3.51 -1.81 6.65
C ILE A 53 3.83 -2.35 8.05
N SER A 54 3.70 -3.66 8.25
CA SER A 54 4.07 -4.33 9.50
C SER A 54 5.54 -4.14 9.89
N ASP A 55 6.45 -4.17 8.91
CA ASP A 55 7.89 -4.03 9.14
C ASP A 55 8.28 -2.56 9.42
N LEU A 56 7.45 -1.60 9.00
CA LEU A 56 7.68 -0.16 9.20
C LEU A 56 7.22 0.35 10.57
N LEU A 57 6.38 -0.43 11.26
CA LEU A 57 5.84 -0.08 12.59
C LEU A 57 6.63 -0.72 13.75
N ALA A 58 7.66 -1.52 13.42
CA ALA A 58 8.52 -2.20 14.37
C ALA A 58 9.55 -1.28 15.04
#